data_AF-A0A150H4C6-F1
#
_entry.id   AF-A0A150H4C6-F1
#
_cell.length_a   1.000
_cell.length_b   1.000
_cell.length_c   1.000
_cell.angle_alpha   90.00
_cell.angle_beta   90.00
_cell.angle_gamma   90.00
#
_symmetry.space_group_name_H-M   'P 1'
#
loop_
_entity.id
_entity.type
_entity.pdbx_description
1 polymer ?
#
loop_
_entity_poly.entity_id
_entity_poly.type
_entity_poly.pdbx_seq_one_letter_code
_entity_poly.pdbx_strand_id
1 'polypeptide(L)'
;MRLPRPRRRCRPSSQGSAEHVASLATHLSRLRVRAPRLWEALGNAAAATLESARPSDVAALMAAYARAELTNELLFDRAVAQATADMRGAEPEDVATVLWALARSGITCPRSLRRAVAAHLAARGRDYGLLHVASMAGACAKMGVRDGGLHRLLAERGAQALDEEANALGIIPQPLIARPTSSAAIAATNAPAATSHAVSVLVAGLRDMEPHARLTGLLRSAVRFLVKAARAGGAVSPAQAEQRHVDQVAAACLQAGLAEEYQALLQTSW
;
A
#
# COMPACT_ATOMS: atom_id res chain seq x y z
N MET A 1 35.70 -52.69 14.09
CA MET A 1 34.76 -52.31 13.01
C MET A 1 33.60 -51.52 13.60
N ARG A 2 33.57 -50.19 13.44
CA ARG A 2 32.42 -49.36 13.83
C ARG A 2 31.69 -48.95 12.55
N LEU A 3 30.43 -49.35 12.42
CA LEU A 3 29.55 -48.96 11.32
C LEU A 3 29.29 -47.44 11.37
N PRO A 4 29.25 -46.74 10.22
CA PRO A 4 28.93 -45.32 10.19
C PRO A 4 27.44 -45.12 10.47
N ARG A 5 27.13 -44.15 11.34
CA ARG A 5 25.76 -43.76 11.69
C ARG A 5 25.04 -43.18 10.46
N PRO A 6 23.73 -43.41 10.29
CA PRO A 6 22.98 -42.83 9.19
C PRO A 6 23.01 -41.31 9.31
N ARG A 7 23.36 -40.64 8.21
CA ARG A 7 23.30 -39.17 8.11
C ARG A 7 21.87 -38.75 8.46
N ARG A 8 21.75 -37.91 9.51
CA ARG A 8 20.51 -37.22 9.84
C ARG A 8 19.98 -36.60 8.55
N ARG A 9 18.82 -37.06 8.08
CA ARG A 9 18.11 -36.37 7.00
C ARG A 9 17.86 -34.96 7.52
N CYS A 10 18.58 -33.98 6.97
CA CYS A 10 18.19 -32.59 7.12
C CYS A 10 16.76 -32.51 6.57
N ARG A 11 15.77 -32.29 7.44
CA ARG A 11 14.50 -31.74 6.97
C ARG A 11 14.87 -30.44 6.26
N PRO A 12 14.59 -30.26 4.96
CA PRO A 12 14.66 -28.93 4.40
C PRO A 12 13.66 -28.10 5.21
N SER A 13 14.16 -27.03 5.84
CA SER A 13 13.31 -26.04 6.49
C SER A 13 12.32 -25.56 5.43
N SER A 14 11.04 -25.93 5.57
CA SER A 14 9.99 -25.64 4.57
C SER A 14 9.89 -24.15 4.23
N GLN A 15 10.27 -23.29 5.16
CA GLN A 15 10.39 -21.83 5.00
C GLN A 15 11.36 -21.41 3.88
N GLY A 16 12.43 -22.17 3.65
CA GLY A 16 13.36 -21.88 2.57
C GLY A 16 12.72 -22.04 1.20
N SER A 17 11.71 -22.90 1.03
CA SER A 17 11.19 -23.17 -0.33
C SER A 17 10.32 -22.03 -0.87
N ALA A 18 9.44 -21.45 -0.04
CA ALA A 18 8.56 -20.36 -0.47
C ALA A 18 9.32 -19.07 -0.74
N GLU A 19 10.28 -18.72 0.13
CA GLU A 19 11.12 -17.54 -0.02
C GLU A 19 11.93 -17.55 -1.32
N HIS A 20 12.58 -18.68 -1.65
CA HIS A 20 13.34 -18.79 -2.90
C HIS A 20 12.44 -18.69 -4.14
N VAL A 21 11.25 -19.29 -4.10
CA VAL A 21 10.26 -19.22 -5.19
C VAL A 21 9.75 -17.79 -5.38
N ALA A 22 9.43 -17.10 -4.28
CA ALA A 22 9.03 -15.69 -4.28
C ALA A 22 10.13 -14.76 -4.79
N SER A 23 11.37 -15.01 -4.35
CA SER A 23 12.55 -14.27 -4.81
C SER A 23 12.76 -14.47 -6.30
N LEU A 24 12.74 -15.70 -6.79
CA LEU A 24 12.90 -15.99 -8.22
C LEU A 24 11.81 -15.32 -9.05
N ALA A 25 10.54 -15.44 -8.65
CA ALA A 25 9.42 -14.78 -9.31
C ALA A 25 9.63 -13.25 -9.36
N THR A 26 10.08 -12.66 -8.25
CA THR A 26 10.34 -11.22 -8.16
C THR A 26 11.43 -10.77 -9.12
N HIS A 27 12.55 -11.51 -9.21
CA HIS A 27 13.62 -11.19 -10.14
C HIS A 27 13.18 -11.35 -11.61
N LEU A 28 12.54 -12.47 -11.95
CA LEU A 28 12.06 -12.74 -13.31
C LEU A 28 11.06 -11.69 -13.80
N SER A 29 10.13 -11.28 -12.94
CA SER A 29 9.15 -10.24 -13.26
C SER A 29 9.80 -8.86 -13.44
N ARG A 30 10.80 -8.50 -12.62
CA ARG A 30 11.57 -7.25 -12.80
C ARG A 30 12.39 -7.25 -14.08
N LEU A 31 12.94 -8.39 -14.46
CA LEU A 31 13.66 -8.60 -15.73
C LEU A 31 12.72 -8.71 -16.95
N ARG A 32 11.41 -8.69 -16.75
CA ARG A 32 10.38 -8.81 -17.81
C ARG A 32 10.55 -10.08 -18.66
N VAL A 33 10.96 -11.18 -18.01
CA VAL A 33 11.16 -12.47 -18.69
C VAL A 33 9.83 -13.03 -19.21
N ARG A 34 9.75 -13.24 -20.52
CA ARG A 34 8.60 -13.86 -21.20
C ARG A 34 8.87 -15.33 -21.49
N ALA A 35 8.71 -16.18 -20.48
CA ALA A 35 8.88 -17.62 -20.59
C ALA A 35 7.67 -18.35 -19.98
N PRO A 36 6.59 -18.58 -20.75
CA PRO A 36 5.32 -19.11 -20.21
C PRO A 36 5.48 -20.43 -19.43
N ARG A 37 6.27 -21.37 -19.96
CA ARG A 37 6.54 -22.66 -19.29
C ARG A 37 7.28 -22.50 -17.96
N LEU A 38 8.19 -21.53 -17.87
CA LEU A 38 8.90 -21.22 -16.63
C LEU A 38 7.93 -20.66 -15.59
N TRP A 39 7.05 -19.74 -15.99
CA TRP A 39 6.04 -19.15 -15.11
C TRP A 39 4.97 -20.13 -14.67
N GLU A 40 4.62 -21.11 -15.51
CA GLU A 40 3.73 -22.21 -15.15
C GLU A 40 4.37 -23.13 -14.11
N ALA A 41 5.61 -23.58 -14.36
CA ALA A 41 6.37 -24.39 -13.42
C ALA A 41 6.58 -23.67 -12.07
N LEU A 42 6.89 -22.37 -12.12
CA LEU A 42 7.04 -21.52 -10.94
C LEU A 42 5.72 -21.37 -10.18
N GLY A 43 4.59 -21.29 -10.90
CA GLY A 43 3.27 -21.17 -10.30
C GLY A 43 2.87 -22.43 -9.55
N ASN A 44 3.17 -23.59 -10.13
CA ASN A 44 2.97 -24.89 -9.48
C ASN A 44 3.85 -25.06 -8.24
N ALA A 45 5.13 -24.66 -8.33
CA ALA A 45 6.04 -24.68 -7.18
C ALA A 45 5.60 -23.71 -6.07
N ALA A 46 5.12 -22.52 -6.43
CA ALA A 46 4.57 -21.55 -5.50
C ALA A 46 3.32 -22.10 -4.81
N ALA A 47 2.36 -22.63 -5.58
CA ALA A 47 1.13 -23.23 -5.06
C ALA A 47 1.38 -24.39 -4.06
N ALA A 48 2.47 -25.13 -4.23
CA ALA A 48 2.88 -26.21 -3.33
C ALA A 48 3.58 -25.73 -2.04
N THR A 49 4.07 -24.49 -2.00
CA THR A 49 4.85 -23.95 -0.87
C THR A 49 4.11 -22.89 -0.06
N LEU A 50 2.99 -22.36 -0.59
CA LEU A 50 2.18 -21.30 0.01
C LEU A 50 1.70 -21.59 1.44
N GLU A 51 1.34 -22.82 1.78
CA GLU A 51 0.84 -23.16 3.13
C GLU A 51 1.86 -22.86 4.25
N SER A 52 3.14 -22.84 3.90
CA SER A 52 4.24 -22.53 4.83
C SER A 52 4.91 -21.17 4.55
N ALA A 53 4.38 -20.42 3.59
CA ALA A 53 4.92 -19.12 3.19
C ALA A 53 4.58 -18.05 4.23
N ARG A 54 5.52 -17.14 4.50
CA ARG A 54 5.26 -15.96 5.32
C ARG A 54 4.41 -14.95 4.52
N PRO A 55 3.73 -14.01 5.19
CA PRO A 55 2.94 -12.98 4.50
C PRO A 55 3.74 -12.21 3.45
N SER A 56 5.01 -11.89 3.74
CA SER A 56 5.92 -11.23 2.80
C SER A 56 6.23 -12.05 1.56
N ASP A 57 6.37 -13.38 1.69
CA ASP A 57 6.63 -14.27 0.57
C ASP A 57 5.38 -14.37 -0.34
N VAL A 58 4.19 -14.45 0.27
CA VAL A 58 2.89 -14.43 -0.43
C VAL A 58 2.70 -13.12 -1.20
N ALA A 59 2.93 -11.99 -0.53
CA ALA A 59 2.84 -10.66 -1.13
C ALA A 59 3.80 -10.50 -2.32
N ALA A 60 5.06 -10.91 -2.16
CA ALA A 60 6.07 -10.87 -3.22
C ALA A 60 5.68 -11.73 -4.43
N LEU A 61 5.16 -12.95 -4.21
CA LEU A 61 4.67 -13.82 -5.28
C LEU A 61 3.53 -13.18 -6.05
N MET A 62 2.48 -12.74 -5.36
CA MET A 62 1.33 -12.10 -6.01
C MET A 62 1.77 -10.87 -6.80
N ALA A 63 2.65 -10.04 -6.24
CA ALA A 63 3.14 -8.85 -6.91
C ALA A 63 4.01 -9.17 -8.14
N ALA A 64 4.79 -10.26 -8.10
CA ALA A 64 5.58 -10.72 -9.23
C ALA A 64 4.69 -11.15 -10.41
N TYR A 65 3.66 -11.95 -10.15
CA TYR A 65 2.71 -12.38 -11.18
C TYR A 65 1.91 -11.20 -11.73
N ALA A 66 1.45 -10.30 -10.85
CA ALA A 66 0.76 -9.09 -11.26
C ALA A 66 1.63 -8.16 -12.14
N ARG A 67 2.94 -8.03 -11.84
CA ARG A 67 3.90 -7.28 -12.69
C ARG A 67 4.18 -7.96 -14.02
N ALA A 68 4.20 -9.29 -14.03
CA ALA A 68 4.37 -10.06 -15.26
C ALA A 68 3.10 -10.09 -16.13
N GLU A 69 1.99 -9.52 -15.64
CA GLU A 69 0.68 -9.55 -16.32
C GLU A 69 0.19 -10.99 -16.54
N LEU A 70 0.51 -11.86 -15.58
CA LEU A 70 0.14 -13.26 -15.59
C LEU A 70 -0.92 -13.53 -14.53
N THR A 71 -1.99 -14.18 -14.94
CA THR A 71 -3.05 -14.64 -14.04
C THR A 71 -2.96 -16.16 -13.94
N ASN A 72 -2.64 -16.65 -12.74
CA ASN A 72 -2.73 -18.06 -12.40
C ASN A 72 -3.77 -18.19 -11.28
N GLU A 73 -5.00 -18.57 -11.66
CA GLU A 73 -6.15 -18.57 -10.75
C GLU A 73 -5.88 -19.42 -9.50
N LEU A 74 -5.35 -20.64 -9.68
CA LEU A 74 -5.02 -21.54 -8.56
C LEU A 74 -4.00 -20.91 -7.60
N LEU A 75 -2.97 -20.25 -8.14
CA LEU A 75 -1.97 -19.56 -7.33
C LEU A 75 -2.61 -18.41 -6.53
N PHE A 76 -3.42 -17.57 -7.19
CA PHE A 76 -4.07 -16.44 -6.54
C PHE A 76 -5.09 -16.87 -5.50
N ASP A 77 -5.88 -17.91 -5.76
CA ASP A 77 -6.84 -18.45 -4.80
C ASP A 77 -6.13 -18.97 -3.54
N ARG A 78 -5.06 -19.75 -3.71
CA ARG A 78 -4.24 -20.23 -2.58
C ARG A 78 -3.52 -19.10 -1.86
N ALA A 79 -2.99 -18.13 -2.59
CA ALA A 79 -2.28 -16.99 -2.02
C ALA A 79 -3.23 -16.13 -1.19
N VAL A 80 -4.45 -15.89 -1.67
CA VAL A 80 -5.47 -15.14 -0.92
C VAL A 80 -5.94 -15.93 0.30
N ALA A 81 -6.13 -17.24 0.19
CA ALA A 81 -6.46 -18.09 1.34
C ALA A 81 -5.36 -18.01 2.42
N GLN A 82 -4.10 -18.13 2.01
CA GLN A 82 -2.96 -18.02 2.93
C GLN A 82 -2.83 -16.62 3.54
N ALA A 83 -2.90 -15.57 2.73
CA ALA A 83 -2.85 -14.18 3.22
C ALA A 83 -3.99 -13.88 4.20
N THR A 84 -5.17 -14.47 3.99
CA THR A 84 -6.29 -14.35 4.93
C THR A 84 -6.01 -15.08 6.24
N ALA A 85 -5.44 -16.29 6.17
CA ALA A 85 -5.14 -17.12 7.34
C ALA A 85 -4.04 -16.50 8.23
N ASP A 86 -2.99 -15.96 7.61
CA ASP A 86 -1.82 -15.39 8.31
C ASP A 86 -1.84 -13.85 8.37
N MET A 87 -3.01 -13.23 8.21
CA MET A 87 -3.17 -11.78 8.22
C MET A 87 -2.62 -11.14 9.50
N ARG A 88 -2.65 -11.85 10.64
CA ARG A 88 -2.13 -11.32 11.92
C ARG A 88 -0.62 -11.15 11.94
N GLY A 89 0.11 -11.97 11.19
CA GLY A 89 1.56 -11.90 11.07
C GLY A 89 2.03 -10.98 9.95
N ALA A 90 1.11 -10.40 9.18
CA ALA A 90 1.44 -9.56 8.04
C ALA A 90 1.84 -8.15 8.48
N GLU A 91 2.85 -7.59 7.82
CA GLU A 91 3.16 -6.18 7.98
C GLU A 91 2.27 -5.31 7.07
N PRO A 92 2.09 -4.01 7.39
CA PRO A 92 1.28 -3.10 6.58
C PRO A 92 1.64 -3.09 5.08
N GLU A 93 2.94 -3.21 4.77
CA GLU A 93 3.45 -3.30 3.39
C GLU A 93 2.97 -4.57 2.68
N ASP A 94 2.96 -5.71 3.37
CA ASP A 94 2.49 -6.98 2.82
C ASP A 94 1.00 -6.88 2.44
N VAL A 95 0.19 -6.32 3.33
CA VAL A 95 -1.26 -6.15 3.13
C VAL A 95 -1.55 -5.22 1.95
N ALA A 96 -0.85 -4.08 1.89
CA ALA A 96 -0.98 -3.14 0.77
C ALA A 96 -0.56 -3.80 -0.56
N THR A 97 0.52 -4.58 -0.55
CA THR A 97 1.05 -5.27 -1.73
C THR A 97 0.10 -6.35 -2.23
N VAL A 98 -0.51 -7.15 -1.34
CA VAL A 98 -1.53 -8.16 -1.71
C VAL A 98 -2.72 -7.50 -2.39
N LEU A 99 -3.26 -6.42 -1.80
CA LEU A 99 -4.40 -5.69 -2.38
C LEU A 99 -4.06 -5.07 -3.73
N TRP A 100 -2.88 -4.45 -3.85
CA TRP A 100 -2.38 -3.90 -5.10
C TRP A 100 -2.26 -4.99 -6.18
N ALA A 101 -1.71 -6.16 -5.84
CA ALA A 101 -1.53 -7.25 -6.78
C ALA A 101 -2.87 -7.78 -7.30
N LEU A 102 -3.86 -7.97 -6.41
CA LEU A 102 -5.22 -8.34 -6.81
C LEU A 102 -5.84 -7.32 -7.77
N ALA A 103 -5.74 -6.03 -7.43
CA ALA A 103 -6.26 -4.95 -8.26
C ALA A 103 -5.53 -4.84 -9.61
N ARG A 104 -4.23 -5.15 -9.67
CA ARG A 104 -3.46 -5.18 -10.92
C ARG A 104 -3.83 -6.37 -11.79
N SER A 105 -4.08 -7.53 -11.20
CA SER A 105 -4.48 -8.76 -11.90
C SER A 105 -5.97 -8.83 -12.25
N GLY A 106 -6.78 -7.83 -11.86
CA GLY A 106 -8.22 -7.81 -12.14
C GLY A 106 -9.03 -8.82 -11.33
N ILE A 107 -8.47 -9.30 -10.22
CA ILE A 107 -9.11 -10.30 -9.36
C ILE A 107 -9.97 -9.59 -8.32
N THR A 108 -11.20 -10.06 -8.15
CA THR A 108 -12.12 -9.51 -7.16
C THR A 108 -11.66 -9.87 -5.75
N CYS A 109 -11.58 -8.88 -4.86
CA CYS A 109 -11.18 -9.10 -3.47
C CYS A 109 -12.25 -9.92 -2.69
N PRO A 110 -11.92 -11.14 -2.20
CA PRO A 110 -12.88 -11.97 -1.49
C PRO A 110 -13.35 -11.33 -0.17
N ARG A 111 -14.59 -11.63 0.23
CA ARG A 111 -15.19 -11.09 1.47
C ARG A 111 -14.40 -11.49 2.73
N SER A 112 -13.82 -12.69 2.75
CA SER A 112 -12.96 -13.18 3.83
C SER A 112 -11.71 -12.31 3.98
N LEU A 113 -11.01 -12.04 2.89
CA LEU A 113 -9.83 -11.17 2.88
C LEU A 113 -10.19 -9.75 3.30
N ARG A 114 -11.29 -9.17 2.79
CA ARG A 114 -11.77 -7.83 3.21
C ARG A 114 -11.98 -7.72 4.71
N ARG A 115 -12.62 -8.73 5.32
CA ARG A 115 -12.84 -8.79 6.77
C ARG A 115 -11.52 -8.91 7.54
N ALA A 116 -10.59 -9.74 7.07
CA ALA A 116 -9.28 -9.90 7.68
C ALA A 116 -8.48 -8.59 7.63
N VAL A 117 -8.46 -7.91 6.48
CA VAL A 117 -7.85 -6.58 6.31
C VAL A 117 -8.48 -5.55 7.24
N ALA A 118 -9.82 -5.49 7.32
CA ALA A 118 -10.52 -4.56 8.20
C ALA A 118 -10.17 -4.81 9.69
N ALA A 119 -10.12 -6.07 10.12
CA ALA A 119 -9.72 -6.43 11.47
C ALA A 119 -8.25 -6.08 11.77
N HIS A 120 -7.35 -6.32 10.81
CA HIS A 120 -5.94 -6.00 10.92
C HIS A 120 -5.72 -4.49 11.03
N LEU A 121 -6.37 -3.71 10.15
CA LEU A 121 -6.34 -2.25 10.18
C LEU A 121 -6.93 -1.69 11.47
N ALA A 122 -7.98 -2.31 12.01
CA ALA A 122 -8.55 -1.90 13.29
C ALA A 122 -7.56 -2.11 14.45
N ALA A 123 -6.87 -3.24 14.48
CA ALA A 123 -5.92 -3.63 15.54
C ALA A 123 -4.58 -2.90 15.45
N ARG A 124 -4.01 -2.78 14.25
CA ARG A 124 -2.65 -2.28 13.99
C ARG A 124 -2.62 -0.96 13.22
N GLY A 125 -3.73 -0.23 13.13
CA GLY A 125 -3.80 0.91 12.22
C GLY A 125 -2.84 2.09 12.51
N ARG A 126 -2.11 2.12 13.64
CA ARG A 126 -0.99 3.07 13.84
C ARG A 126 0.28 2.68 13.09
N ASP A 127 0.41 1.41 12.72
CA ASP A 127 1.55 0.91 11.94
C ASP A 127 1.39 1.27 10.44
N TYR A 128 0.18 1.69 10.04
CA TYR A 128 -0.14 2.06 8.67
C TYR A 128 0.14 3.53 8.38
N GLY A 129 1.29 3.80 7.76
CA GLY A 129 1.57 5.11 7.16
C GLY A 129 0.64 5.47 5.99
N LEU A 130 0.65 6.75 5.59
CA LEU A 130 -0.25 7.32 4.57
C LEU A 130 -0.20 6.56 3.24
N LEU A 131 1.01 6.23 2.77
CA LEU A 131 1.20 5.52 1.50
C LEU A 131 0.53 4.15 1.49
N HIS A 132 0.58 3.41 2.61
CA HIS A 132 -0.07 2.11 2.73
C HIS A 132 -1.58 2.26 2.60
N VAL A 133 -2.18 3.19 3.37
CA VAL A 133 -3.63 3.42 3.36
C VAL A 133 -4.11 3.91 1.99
N ALA A 134 -3.37 4.81 1.34
CA ALA A 134 -3.65 5.29 -0.01
C ALA A 134 -3.61 4.15 -1.04
N SER A 135 -2.56 3.33 -1.02
CA SER A 135 -2.41 2.17 -1.90
C SER A 135 -3.59 1.20 -1.74
N MET A 136 -3.97 0.90 -0.50
CA MET A 136 -5.10 0.03 -0.19
C MET A 136 -6.44 0.61 -0.68
N ALA A 137 -6.67 1.91 -0.46
CA ALA A 137 -7.89 2.59 -0.93
C ALA A 137 -7.99 2.58 -2.46
N GLY A 138 -6.91 2.93 -3.17
CA GLY A 138 -6.86 2.88 -4.63
C GLY A 138 -7.07 1.45 -5.17
N ALA A 139 -6.49 0.44 -4.52
CA ALA A 139 -6.71 -0.96 -4.88
C ALA A 139 -8.16 -1.40 -4.66
N CYS A 140 -8.78 -1.03 -3.53
CA CYS A 140 -10.19 -1.31 -3.26
C CYS A 140 -11.12 -0.68 -4.32
N ALA A 141 -10.87 0.58 -4.66
CA ALA A 141 -11.63 1.31 -5.69
C ALA A 141 -11.50 0.63 -7.06
N LYS A 142 -10.28 0.28 -7.47
CA LYS A 142 -10.02 -0.40 -8.74
C LYS A 142 -10.69 -1.77 -8.83
N MET A 143 -10.79 -2.50 -7.71
CA MET A 143 -11.51 -3.77 -7.63
C MET A 143 -13.03 -3.61 -7.46
N GLY A 144 -13.54 -2.38 -7.38
CA GLY A 144 -14.97 -2.11 -7.14
C GLY A 144 -15.47 -2.63 -5.79
N VAL A 145 -14.61 -2.66 -4.77
CA VAL A 145 -14.99 -3.12 -3.43
C VAL A 145 -16.06 -2.19 -2.87
N ARG A 146 -17.24 -2.72 -2.59
CA ARG A 146 -18.34 -1.99 -1.93
C ARG A 146 -18.46 -2.46 -0.48
N ASP A 147 -17.53 -2.02 0.36
CA ASP A 147 -17.55 -2.29 1.80
C ASP A 147 -17.44 -0.99 2.59
N GLY A 148 -18.59 -0.45 2.99
CA GLY A 148 -18.66 0.82 3.72
C GLY A 148 -18.01 0.78 5.11
N GLY A 149 -17.76 -0.40 5.68
CA GLY A 149 -17.01 -0.56 6.93
C GLY A 149 -15.51 -0.45 6.69
N LEU A 150 -14.98 -1.19 5.71
CA LEU A 150 -13.57 -1.12 5.33
C LEU A 150 -13.19 0.28 4.85
N HIS A 151 -13.99 0.88 3.98
CA HIS A 151 -13.71 2.22 3.48
C HIS A 151 -13.75 3.28 4.59
N ARG A 152 -14.67 3.16 5.56
CA ARG A 152 -14.69 4.04 6.73
C ARG A 152 -13.40 3.90 7.55
N LEU A 153 -12.93 2.67 7.79
CA LEU A 153 -11.67 2.44 8.48
C LEU A 153 -10.48 3.03 7.71
N LEU A 154 -10.43 2.85 6.39
CA LEU A 154 -9.39 3.45 5.54
C LEU A 154 -9.43 4.99 5.60
N ALA A 155 -10.63 5.60 5.61
CA ALA A 155 -10.77 7.04 5.75
C ALA A 155 -10.30 7.54 7.13
N GLU A 156 -10.68 6.85 8.21
CA GLU A 156 -10.29 7.18 9.58
C GLU A 156 -8.77 7.06 9.78
N ARG A 157 -8.15 5.97 9.31
CA ARG A 157 -6.69 5.79 9.40
C ARG A 157 -5.93 6.71 8.47
N GLY A 158 -6.47 6.99 7.29
CA GLY A 158 -5.90 7.98 6.37
C GLY A 158 -5.87 9.38 6.98
N ALA A 159 -6.95 9.79 7.65
CA ALA A 159 -7.00 11.06 8.37
C ALA A 159 -5.96 11.12 9.51
N GLN A 160 -5.82 10.04 10.29
CA GLN A 160 -4.82 9.94 11.35
C GLN A 160 -3.39 10.05 10.80
N ALA A 161 -3.06 9.31 9.74
CA ALA A 161 -1.75 9.37 9.12
C ALA A 161 -1.43 10.77 8.55
N LEU A 162 -2.42 11.42 7.93
CA LEU A 162 -2.28 12.81 7.46
C LEU A 162 -2.02 13.78 8.61
N ASP A 163 -2.73 13.63 9.73
CA ASP A 163 -2.52 14.49 10.90
C ASP A 163 -1.16 14.25 11.55
N GLU A 164 -0.69 13.00 11.62
CA GLU A 164 0.64 12.64 12.10
C GLU A 164 1.75 13.26 11.23
N GLU A 165 1.66 13.11 9.90
CA GLU A 165 2.61 13.73 8.97
C GLU A 165 2.54 15.26 9.03
N ALA A 166 1.34 15.84 9.11
CA ALA A 166 1.14 17.29 9.24
C ALA A 166 1.69 17.86 10.56
N ASN A 167 1.72 17.06 11.62
CA ASN A 167 2.33 17.45 12.89
C ASN A 167 3.85 17.32 12.84
N ALA A 168 4.38 16.30 12.17
CA ALA A 168 5.82 16.16 11.94
C ALA A 168 6.40 17.36 11.17
N LEU A 169 5.66 17.92 10.21
CA LEU A 169 6.03 19.14 9.50
C LEU A 169 6.15 20.38 10.42
N GLY A 170 5.50 20.39 11.58
CA GLY A 170 5.51 21.52 12.53
C GLY A 170 6.67 21.53 13.53
N ILE A 171 7.55 20.51 13.53
CA ILE A 171 8.61 20.32 14.55
C ILE A 171 10.02 20.63 14.02
N ILE A 172 10.21 21.06 12.76
CA ILE A 172 11.57 21.27 12.21
C ILE A 172 12.10 22.69 12.54
N PRO A 173 13.15 22.85 13.39
CA PRO A 173 14.07 23.98 13.25
C PRO A 173 15.03 23.73 12.08
N GLN A 174 15.10 24.63 11.10
CA GLN A 174 16.15 24.64 10.07
C GLN A 174 17.46 25.24 10.63
N PRO A 175 18.64 24.96 10.05
CA PRO A 175 19.24 23.65 9.81
C PRO A 175 20.64 23.57 10.48
N LEU A 176 21.17 22.38 10.75
CA LEU A 176 22.62 22.23 10.93
C LEU A 176 23.15 21.02 10.16
N ILE A 177 24.13 21.35 9.34
CA ILE A 177 24.90 20.50 8.43
C ILE A 177 25.33 19.21 9.13
N ALA A 178 24.80 18.05 8.72
CA ALA A 178 25.41 16.76 9.00
C ALA A 178 25.08 15.75 7.89
N ARG A 179 26.15 15.14 7.35
CA ARG A 179 26.18 14.24 6.18
C ARG A 179 25.21 13.05 6.32
N PRO A 180 24.68 12.52 5.20
CA PRO A 180 23.83 11.35 5.24
C PRO A 180 24.70 10.08 5.31
N THR A 181 24.56 9.32 6.39
CA THR A 181 24.86 7.88 6.39
C THR A 181 23.59 7.13 6.79
N SER A 182 22.68 6.94 5.84
CA SER A 182 21.68 5.87 5.81
C SER A 182 20.78 6.09 4.60
N SER A 183 20.32 5.00 3.99
CA SER A 183 19.42 4.90 2.82
C SER A 183 18.13 5.73 2.90
N ALA A 184 17.82 6.36 4.04
CA ALA A 184 16.73 7.31 4.21
C ALA A 184 16.95 8.66 3.49
N ALA A 185 18.18 9.01 3.15
CA ALA A 185 18.50 10.33 2.61
C ALA A 185 18.08 10.55 1.13
N ILE A 186 17.88 9.48 0.35
CA ILE A 186 17.41 9.63 -1.04
C ILE A 186 15.89 9.85 -1.11
N ALA A 187 15.15 9.53 -0.04
CA ALA A 187 13.71 9.79 0.06
C ALA A 187 13.37 11.26 0.40
N ALA A 188 14.30 11.98 1.05
CA ALA A 188 14.06 13.34 1.55
C ALA A 188 14.06 14.42 0.45
N THR A 189 14.67 14.17 -0.70
CA THR A 189 14.72 15.14 -1.81
C THR A 189 13.45 15.16 -2.69
N ASN A 190 12.53 14.21 -2.50
CA ASN A 190 11.26 14.09 -3.25
C ASN A 190 10.01 13.99 -2.34
N ALA A 191 10.15 14.24 -1.03
CA ALA A 191 9.13 13.98 -0.01
C ALA A 191 7.76 14.68 -0.19
N PRO A 192 7.64 15.95 -0.67
CA PRO A 192 6.33 16.60 -0.79
C PRO A 192 5.49 16.07 -1.98
N ALA A 193 6.13 15.71 -3.09
CA ALA A 193 5.42 15.20 -4.27
C ALA A 193 4.85 13.79 -4.07
N ALA A 194 5.59 12.93 -3.35
CA ALA A 194 5.16 11.57 -3.03
C ALA A 194 3.98 11.55 -2.03
N THR A 195 3.92 12.51 -1.10
CA THR A 195 2.83 12.64 -0.13
C THR A 195 1.58 13.29 -0.74
N SER A 196 1.73 14.30 -1.60
CA SER A 196 0.62 14.89 -2.38
C SER A 196 -0.08 13.84 -3.28
N HIS A 197 0.70 12.96 -3.91
CA HIS A 197 0.15 11.84 -4.68
C HIS A 197 -0.59 10.82 -3.81
N ALA A 198 -0.06 10.49 -2.62
CA ALA A 198 -0.75 9.59 -1.70
C ALA A 198 -2.10 10.18 -1.23
N VAL A 199 -2.16 11.49 -0.95
CA VAL A 199 -3.41 12.19 -0.60
C VAL A 199 -4.44 12.07 -1.72
N SER A 200 -4.05 12.33 -2.97
CA SER A 200 -4.97 12.28 -4.10
C SER A 200 -5.48 10.86 -4.37
N VAL A 201 -4.60 9.84 -4.33
CA VAL A 201 -4.99 8.44 -4.50
C VAL A 201 -5.93 7.99 -3.38
N LEU A 202 -5.68 8.41 -2.14
CA LEU A 202 -6.55 8.11 -1.01
C LEU A 202 -7.94 8.75 -1.16
N VAL A 203 -7.99 10.04 -1.49
CA VAL A 203 -9.26 10.77 -1.68
C VAL A 203 -10.02 10.21 -2.88
N ALA A 204 -9.35 9.97 -4.00
CA ALA A 204 -9.96 9.39 -5.19
C ALA A 204 -10.46 7.96 -4.94
N GLY A 205 -9.67 7.13 -4.25
CA GLY A 205 -10.04 5.76 -3.92
C GLY A 205 -11.24 5.64 -2.97
N LEU A 206 -11.54 6.70 -2.21
CA LEU A 206 -12.66 6.72 -1.26
C LEU A 206 -13.85 7.56 -1.73
N ARG A 207 -13.73 8.29 -2.85
CA ARG A 207 -14.76 9.23 -3.35
C ARG A 207 -16.09 8.57 -3.71
N ASP A 208 -16.07 7.33 -4.17
CA ASP A 208 -17.28 6.58 -4.58
C ASP A 208 -18.13 6.08 -3.39
N MET A 209 -17.87 6.61 -2.18
CA MET A 209 -18.67 6.36 -0.98
C MET A 209 -19.85 7.32 -0.84
N GLU A 210 -21.06 6.78 -0.99
CA GLU A 210 -22.34 7.50 -0.90
C GLU A 210 -22.85 7.84 0.53
N PRO A 211 -21.99 8.00 1.54
CA PRO A 211 -22.21 9.23 2.32
C PRO A 211 -20.91 9.99 2.54
N HIS A 212 -20.79 11.14 1.86
CA HIS A 212 -19.69 12.08 1.97
C HIS A 212 -19.45 12.58 3.40
N ALA A 213 -20.47 12.50 4.27
CA ALA A 213 -20.36 12.75 5.71
C ALA A 213 -19.22 11.96 6.37
N ARG A 214 -18.94 10.73 5.88
CA ARG A 214 -17.85 9.87 6.41
C ARG A 214 -16.46 10.26 5.91
N LEU A 215 -16.37 11.06 4.86
CA LEU A 215 -15.10 11.54 4.28
C LEU A 215 -14.73 12.95 4.78
N THR A 216 -15.65 13.68 5.41
CA THR A 216 -15.41 15.05 5.87
C THR A 216 -14.17 15.19 6.75
N GLY A 217 -13.97 14.28 7.71
CA GLY A 217 -12.78 14.26 8.56
C GLY A 217 -11.47 14.01 7.81
N LEU A 218 -11.51 13.12 6.81
CA LEU A 218 -10.38 12.85 5.92
C LEU A 218 -10.05 14.07 5.06
N LEU A 219 -11.06 14.68 4.42
CA LEU A 219 -10.90 15.86 3.57
C LEU A 219 -10.32 17.04 4.37
N ARG A 220 -10.81 17.27 5.59
CA ARG A 220 -10.25 18.28 6.50
C ARG A 220 -8.78 18.04 6.83
N SER A 221 -8.42 16.78 7.10
CA SER A 221 -7.03 16.41 7.41
C SER A 221 -6.12 16.53 6.19
N ALA A 222 -6.64 16.17 5.00
CA ALA A 222 -5.95 16.35 3.73
C ALA A 222 -5.69 17.83 3.43
N VAL A 223 -6.69 18.71 3.58
CA VAL A 223 -6.51 20.16 3.39
C VAL A 223 -5.50 20.71 4.39
N ARG A 224 -5.61 20.37 5.68
CA ARG A 224 -4.63 20.81 6.69
C ARG A 224 -3.21 20.38 6.36
N PHE A 225 -3.02 19.14 5.94
CA PHE A 225 -1.73 18.61 5.52
C PHE A 225 -1.18 19.40 4.32
N LEU A 226 -1.96 19.52 3.25
CA LEU A 226 -1.53 20.19 2.02
C LEU A 226 -1.19 21.66 2.29
N VAL A 227 -2.02 22.40 3.03
CA VAL A 227 -1.76 23.81 3.37
C VAL A 227 -0.48 23.97 4.19
N LYS A 228 -0.23 23.07 5.16
CA LYS A 228 1.02 23.07 5.92
C LYS A 228 2.23 22.73 5.06
N ALA A 229 2.10 21.75 4.16
CA ALA A 229 3.16 21.35 3.24
C ALA A 229 3.57 22.52 2.31
N ALA A 230 2.59 23.23 1.73
CA ALA A 230 2.85 24.40 0.90
C ALA A 230 3.58 25.52 1.66
N ARG A 231 3.17 25.79 2.91
CA ARG A 231 3.82 26.80 3.77
C ARG A 231 5.25 26.41 4.16
N ALA A 232 5.54 25.11 4.32
CA ALA A 232 6.87 24.61 4.64
C ALA A 232 7.80 24.57 3.41
N GLY A 233 7.26 24.38 2.21
CA GLY A 233 8.00 24.26 0.96
C GLY A 233 8.59 25.56 0.42
N GLY A 234 8.14 26.72 0.90
CA GLY A 234 8.47 28.01 0.30
C GLY A 234 7.82 28.18 -1.08
N ALA A 235 7.70 29.42 -1.55
CA ALA A 235 7.03 29.76 -2.81
C ALA A 235 7.80 29.22 -4.03
N VAL A 236 7.63 27.93 -4.34
CA VAL A 236 8.10 27.28 -5.55
C VAL A 236 6.87 26.70 -6.22
N SER A 237 6.43 27.37 -7.29
CA SER A 237 5.29 26.96 -8.12
C SER A 237 5.24 25.44 -8.29
N PRO A 238 4.10 24.80 -8.00
CA PRO A 238 4.04 23.37 -7.84
C PRO A 238 4.17 22.75 -9.24
N ALA A 239 4.82 21.60 -9.36
CA ALA A 239 4.82 20.90 -10.63
C ALA A 239 3.37 20.63 -11.06
N GLN A 240 3.06 20.67 -12.37
CA GLN A 240 1.67 20.49 -12.88
C GLN A 240 0.95 19.24 -12.33
N ALA A 241 1.70 18.20 -11.95
CA ALA A 241 1.17 17.00 -11.31
C ALA A 241 0.65 17.25 -9.89
N GLU A 242 1.32 18.11 -9.12
CA GLU A 242 0.92 18.48 -7.77
C GLU A 242 -0.31 19.38 -7.78
N GLN A 243 -0.40 20.32 -8.72
CA GLN A 243 -1.62 21.11 -8.92
C GLN A 243 -2.84 20.23 -9.22
N ARG A 244 -2.68 19.21 -10.09
CA ARG A 244 -3.75 18.25 -10.39
C ARG A 244 -4.23 17.50 -9.14
N HIS A 245 -3.33 17.18 -8.21
CA HIS A 245 -3.70 16.50 -6.97
C HIS A 245 -4.46 17.44 -6.03
N VAL A 246 -4.03 18.71 -5.91
CA VAL A 246 -4.74 19.74 -5.13
C VAL A 246 -6.14 19.98 -5.69
N ASP A 247 -6.27 20.11 -7.02
CA ASP A 247 -7.54 20.32 -7.69
C ASP A 247 -8.53 19.17 -7.45
N GLN A 248 -8.04 17.92 -7.40
CA GLN A 248 -8.87 16.75 -7.09
C GLN A 248 -9.42 16.79 -5.66
N VAL A 249 -8.58 17.19 -4.69
CA VAL A 249 -9.02 17.34 -3.29
C VAL A 249 -9.98 18.53 -3.16
N ALA A 250 -9.73 19.63 -3.85
CA ALA A 250 -10.61 20.79 -3.87
C ALA A 250 -11.99 20.46 -4.44
N ALA A 251 -12.05 19.71 -5.56
CA ALA A 251 -13.30 19.23 -6.13
C ALA A 251 -14.07 18.32 -5.16
N ALA A 252 -13.38 17.44 -4.44
CA ALA A 252 -14.00 16.59 -3.42
C ALA A 252 -14.53 17.42 -2.22
N CYS A 253 -13.84 18.47 -1.81
CA CYS A 253 -14.31 19.39 -0.77
C CYS A 253 -15.59 20.13 -1.19
N LEU A 254 -15.64 20.61 -2.44
CA LEU A 254 -16.82 21.27 -3.00
C LEU A 254 -18.04 20.34 -3.01
N GLN A 255 -17.85 19.09 -3.45
CA GLN A 255 -18.91 18.06 -3.44
C GLN A 255 -19.40 17.72 -2.03
N ALA A 256 -18.52 17.79 -1.04
CA ALA A 256 -18.84 17.55 0.36
C ALA A 256 -19.41 18.77 1.11
N GLY A 257 -19.53 19.93 0.45
CA GLY A 257 -20.01 21.18 1.07
C GLY A 257 -19.00 21.85 2.02
N LEU A 258 -17.71 21.52 1.90
CA LEU A 258 -16.62 22.05 2.72
C LEU A 258 -16.06 23.35 2.13
N ALA A 259 -16.85 24.43 2.20
CA ALA A 259 -16.55 25.71 1.57
C ALA A 259 -15.31 26.40 2.17
N GLU A 260 -15.12 26.33 3.49
CA GLU A 260 -13.97 26.93 4.18
C GLU A 260 -12.66 26.24 3.77
N GLU A 261 -12.66 24.90 3.75
CA GLU A 261 -11.51 24.09 3.36
C GLU A 261 -11.16 24.28 1.88
N TYR A 262 -12.17 24.39 1.01
CA TYR A 262 -11.99 24.75 -0.39
C TYR A 262 -11.33 26.13 -0.56
N GLN A 263 -11.81 27.15 0.16
CA GLN A 263 -11.22 28.49 0.13
C GLN A 263 -9.78 28.50 0.67
N ALA A 264 -9.49 27.72 1.72
CA ALA A 264 -8.14 27.59 2.25
C ALA A 264 -7.13 27.04 1.22
N LEU A 265 -7.55 26.08 0.39
CA LEU A 265 -6.72 25.56 -0.71
C LEU A 265 -6.47 26.63 -1.79
N LEU A 266 -7.49 27.42 -2.16
CA LEU A 266 -7.36 28.48 -3.18
C LEU A 266 -6.47 29.64 -2.74
N GLN A 267 -6.49 29.98 -1.44
CA GLN A 267 -5.70 31.07 -0.88
C GLN A 267 -4.25 30.68 -0.59
N THR A 268 -3.92 29.39 -0.66
CA THR A 268 -2.56 28.90 -0.46
C THR A 268 -1.77 29.08 -1.75
N SER A 269 -0.62 29.75 -1.68
CA SER A 269 0.33 29.83 -2.79
C SER A 269 1.03 28.48 -2.91
N TRP A 270 0.63 27.71 -3.91
CA TRP A 270 1.31 26.48 -4.30
C TRP A 270 2.50 26.81 -5.17
#